data_AF-A0A662J436-F1
#
_entry.id   AF-A0A662J436-F1
#
_cell.length_a   1.000
_cell.length_b   1.000
_cell.length_c   1.000
_cell.angle_alpha   90.00
_cell.angle_beta   90.00
_cell.angle_gamma   90.00
#
_symmetry.space_group_name_H-M   'P 1'
#
loop_
_entity.id
_entity.type
_entity.pdbx_description
1 polymer ?
#
loop_
_entity_poly.entity_id
_entity_poly.type
_entity_poly.pdbx_seq_one_letter_code
_entity_poly.pdbx_strand_id
1 'polypeptide(L)'
;CGGISLGDAREIDKLVVEGIDLDDRPILKALVANLGELYDFAVKEFGYKERKEGYISKCHLCVDIRRHIALETSEFKELRPREYYIRLI
;
A
#
# COMPACT_ATOMS: atom_id res chain seq x y z
N CYS A 1 1.07 -4.88 8.27
CA CYS A 1 1.29 -5.17 6.83
C CYS A 1 2.74 -4.86 6.47
N GLY A 2 3.50 -5.83 5.98
CA GLY A 2 4.87 -5.56 5.49
C GLY A 2 4.87 -4.67 4.24
N GLY A 3 5.92 -3.86 4.07
CA GLY A 3 6.14 -3.00 2.90
C GLY A 3 5.41 -1.66 2.91
N ILE A 4 4.69 -1.33 3.99
CA ILE A 4 4.04 -0.01 4.16
C ILE A 4 4.92 0.88 5.03
N SER A 5 5.18 2.10 4.58
CA SER A 5 5.89 3.13 5.35
C SER A 5 4.91 4.13 5.95
N LEU A 6 4.96 4.29 7.28
CA LEU A 6 4.17 5.26 8.03
C LEU A 6 4.97 6.52 8.41
N GLY A 7 6.30 6.43 8.39
CA GLY A 7 7.18 7.52 8.80
C GLY A 7 8.53 6.98 9.27
N ASP A 8 9.33 7.85 9.88
CA ASP A 8 10.60 7.48 10.48
C ASP A 8 10.41 6.98 11.92
N ALA A 9 10.86 5.76 12.21
CA ALA A 9 10.74 5.18 13.54
C ALA A 9 11.55 5.95 14.62
N ARG A 10 12.55 6.75 14.21
CA ARG A 10 13.31 7.62 15.12
C ARG A 10 12.48 8.81 15.61
N GLU A 11 11.38 9.12 14.94
CA GLU A 11 10.45 10.20 15.30
C GLU A 11 9.11 9.64 15.84
N ILE A 12 9.11 8.41 16.40
CA ILE A 12 7.88 7.71 16.79
C ILE A 12 7.01 8.50 17.78
N ASP A 13 7.60 9.16 18.77
CA ASP A 13 6.86 9.94 19.76
C ASP A 13 6.08 11.08 19.08
N LYS A 14 6.72 11.75 18.12
CA LYS A 14 6.10 12.80 17.32
C LYS A 14 4.96 12.25 16.46
N LEU A 15 5.18 11.13 15.77
CA LEU A 15 4.17 10.48 14.92
C LEU A 15 2.93 10.05 15.73
N VAL A 16 3.11 9.62 16.98
CA VAL A 16 2.00 9.23 17.86
C VAL A 16 1.19 10.45 18.31
N VAL A 17 1.85 11.57 18.60
CA VAL A 17 1.18 12.80 19.07
C VAL A 17 0.49 13.55 17.93
N GLU A 18 1.18 13.74 16.81
CA GLU A 18 0.68 14.50 15.65
C GLU A 18 -0.26 13.67 14.76
N GLY A 19 -0.16 12.35 14.85
CA GLY A 19 -0.85 11.43 13.94
C GLY A 19 -0.18 11.38 12.56
N ILE A 20 -0.87 10.72 11.62
CA ILE A 20 -0.41 10.59 10.23
C ILE A 20 -1.39 11.32 9.33
N ASP A 21 -0.90 12.34 8.65
CA ASP A 21 -1.66 12.99 7.58
C ASP A 21 -1.84 12.02 6.41
N LEU A 22 -3.11 11.87 5.97
CA LEU A 22 -3.53 10.98 4.90
C LEU A 22 -3.71 11.68 3.57
N ASP A 23 -3.71 13.02 3.52
CA ASP A 23 -4.04 13.76 2.30
C ASP A 23 -2.96 13.62 1.22
N ASP A 24 -1.70 13.47 1.61
CA ASP A 24 -0.59 13.15 0.71
C ASP A 24 -0.21 11.66 0.72
N ARG A 25 -1.13 10.81 1.20
CA ARG A 25 -0.96 9.35 1.31
C ARG A 25 -2.19 8.58 0.81
N PRO A 26 -2.45 8.60 -0.50
CA PRO A 26 -3.66 8.00 -1.07
C PRO A 26 -3.75 6.48 -0.84
N ILE A 27 -2.62 5.77 -0.84
CA ILE A 27 -2.62 4.32 -0.61
C ILE A 27 -2.98 4.01 0.84
N LEU A 28 -2.40 4.76 1.79
CA LEU A 28 -2.72 4.60 3.20
C LEU A 28 -4.15 5.02 3.50
N LYS A 29 -4.62 6.12 2.90
CA LYS A 29 -6.01 6.61 2.99
C LYS A 29 -7.00 5.54 2.54
N ALA A 30 -6.76 4.90 1.40
CA ALA A 30 -7.59 3.80 0.92
C ALA A 30 -7.59 2.61 1.87
N LEU A 31 -6.42 2.18 2.35
CA LEU A 31 -6.28 1.05 3.28
C LEU A 31 -6.98 1.25 4.62
N VAL A 32 -6.93 2.48 5.16
CA VAL A 32 -7.63 2.84 6.41
C VAL A 32 -9.14 2.80 6.21
N ALA A 33 -9.64 3.19 5.03
CA ALA A 33 -11.06 3.14 4.70
C ALA A 33 -11.56 1.69 4.58
N ASN A 34 -11.00 0.90 3.65
CA ASN A 34 -11.15 -0.56 3.56
C ASN A 34 -10.37 -1.12 2.35
N LEU A 35 -10.29 -2.46 2.26
CA LEU A 35 -9.60 -3.13 1.14
C LEU A 35 -10.26 -2.89 -0.23
N GLY A 36 -11.58 -2.66 -0.27
CA GLY A 36 -12.31 -2.36 -1.50
C GLY A 36 -11.89 -1.02 -2.10
N GLU A 37 -11.68 0.01 -1.29
CA GLU A 37 -11.15 1.30 -1.76
C GLU A 37 -9.77 1.16 -2.41
N LEU A 38 -8.88 0.35 -1.81
CA LEU A 38 -7.57 0.07 -2.40
C LEU A 38 -7.71 -0.69 -3.72
N TYR A 39 -8.63 -1.65 -3.79
CA TYR A 39 -8.90 -2.40 -5.02
C TYR A 39 -9.42 -1.51 -6.14
N ASP A 40 -10.44 -0.70 -5.85
CA ASP A 40 -11.05 0.22 -6.81
C ASP A 40 -10.04 1.23 -7.34
N PHE A 41 -9.21 1.79 -6.45
CA PHE A 41 -8.11 2.67 -6.82
C PHE A 41 -7.14 1.97 -7.78
N ALA A 42 -6.71 0.76 -7.46
CA ALA A 42 -5.77 0.00 -8.29
C ALA A 42 -6.35 -0.38 -9.66
N VAL A 43 -7.64 -0.71 -9.73
CA VAL A 43 -8.31 -1.02 -11.00
C VAL A 43 -8.44 0.22 -11.87
N LYS A 44 -8.90 1.34 -11.30
CA LYS A 44 -9.17 2.58 -12.04
C LYS A 44 -7.91 3.28 -12.51
N GLU A 45 -6.91 3.39 -11.63
CA GLU A 45 -5.72 4.21 -11.87
C GLU A 45 -4.53 3.39 -12.43
N PHE A 46 -4.46 2.09 -12.09
CA PHE A 46 -3.32 1.23 -12.44
C PHE A 46 -3.71 -0.01 -13.25
N GLY A 47 -4.99 -0.15 -13.63
CA GLY A 47 -5.45 -1.29 -14.44
C GLY A 47 -5.22 -2.66 -13.79
N TYR A 48 -5.23 -2.72 -12.45
CA TYR A 48 -5.02 -3.95 -11.69
C TYR A 48 -5.98 -5.06 -12.15
N LYS A 49 -5.45 -6.29 -12.26
CA LYS A 49 -6.22 -7.48 -12.60
C LYS A 49 -5.99 -8.56 -11.57
N GLU A 50 -7.06 -9.21 -11.14
CA GLU A 50 -6.96 -10.26 -10.15
C GLU A 50 -6.23 -11.49 -10.68
N ARG A 51 -5.48 -12.18 -9.80
CA ARG A 51 -4.88 -13.47 -10.09
C ARG A 51 -5.97 -14.51 -10.36
N LYS A 52 -5.75 -15.34 -11.39
CA LYS A 52 -6.70 -16.39 -11.77
C LYS A 52 -6.84 -17.47 -10.70
N GLU A 53 -5.78 -17.69 -9.94
CA GLU A 53 -5.70 -18.69 -8.87
C GLU A 53 -6.41 -18.23 -7.59
N GLY A 54 -6.89 -16.98 -7.56
CA GLY A 54 -7.53 -16.38 -6.40
C GLY A 54 -6.55 -16.01 -5.29
N TYR A 55 -7.10 -15.77 -4.09
CA TYR A 55 -6.33 -15.34 -2.94
C TYR A 55 -6.67 -16.13 -1.68
N ILE A 56 -5.65 -16.47 -0.90
CA ILE A 56 -5.79 -17.20 0.37
C ILE A 56 -6.44 -16.32 1.45
N SER A 57 -6.24 -15.00 1.40
CA SER A 57 -6.78 -14.07 2.39
C SER A 57 -6.81 -12.63 1.87
N LYS A 58 -7.50 -11.76 2.60
CA LYS A 58 -7.49 -10.30 2.39
C LYS A 58 -6.07 -9.72 2.39
N CYS A 59 -5.18 -10.25 3.24
CA CYS A 59 -3.79 -9.81 3.30
C CYS A 59 -3.00 -10.19 2.04
N HIS A 60 -3.30 -11.36 1.46
CA HIS A 60 -2.68 -11.79 0.20
C HIS A 60 -3.08 -10.85 -0.95
N LEU A 61 -4.38 -10.55 -1.10
CA LEU A 61 -4.87 -9.57 -2.06
C LEU A 61 -4.27 -8.17 -1.82
N CYS A 62 -4.28 -7.69 -0.57
CA CYS A 62 -3.72 -6.39 -0.20
C CYS A 62 -2.24 -6.24 -0.57
N VAL A 63 -1.42 -7.28 -0.35
CA VAL A 63 0.00 -7.27 -0.74
C VAL A 63 0.14 -7.27 -2.26
N ASP A 64 -0.69 -8.04 -2.96
CA ASP A 64 -0.62 -8.14 -4.42
C ASP A 64 -0.97 -6.82 -5.11
N ILE A 65 -2.05 -6.17 -4.68
CA ILE A 65 -2.44 -4.84 -5.18
C ILE A 65 -1.31 -3.83 -4.94
N ARG A 66 -0.77 -3.76 -3.72
CA ARG A 66 0.33 -2.84 -3.40
C ARG A 66 1.59 -3.13 -4.21
N ARG A 67 1.88 -4.41 -4.47
CA ARG A 67 3.00 -4.83 -5.32
C ARG A 67 2.81 -4.35 -6.75
N HIS A 68 1.62 -4.53 -7.32
CA HIS A 68 1.30 -4.04 -8.67
C HIS A 68 1.59 -2.54 -8.79
N ILE A 69 1.01 -1.73 -7.90
CA ILE A 69 1.18 -0.28 -7.89
C ILE A 69 2.66 0.11 -7.71
N ALA A 70 3.36 -0.48 -6.73
CA ALA A 70 4.77 -0.17 -6.44
C ALA A 70 5.73 -0.57 -7.58
N LEU A 71 5.34 -1.49 -8.44
CA LEU A 71 6.13 -1.88 -9.61
C LEU A 71 5.86 -0.97 -10.82
N GLU A 72 4.73 -0.29 -10.89
CA GLU A 72 4.39 0.63 -11.99
C GLU A 72 4.85 2.07 -11.72
N THR A 73 4.80 2.54 -10.47
CA THR A 73 5.18 3.91 -10.11
C THR A 73 5.98 3.98 -8.82
N SER A 74 6.73 5.07 -8.63
CA SER A 74 7.45 5.41 -7.40
C SER A 74 6.88 6.63 -6.65
N GLU A 75 5.71 7.12 -7.08
CA GLU A 75 5.09 8.34 -6.55
C GLU A 75 4.59 8.17 -5.09
N PHE A 76 4.17 6.96 -4.72
CA PHE A 76 3.60 6.70 -3.39
C PHE A 76 4.69 6.42 -2.36
N LYS A 77 4.94 7.40 -1.50
CA LYS A 77 5.92 7.28 -0.41
C LYS A 77 5.58 6.17 0.58
N GLU A 78 4.30 5.81 0.71
CA GLU A 78 3.84 4.75 1.61
C GLU A 78 4.21 3.35 1.11
N LEU A 79 4.58 3.21 -0.17
CA LEU A 79 5.01 1.95 -0.80
C LEU A 79 6.54 1.83 -0.88
N ARG A 80 7.29 2.68 -0.16
CA ARG A 80 8.74 2.54 -0.05
C ARG A 80 9.11 1.65 1.15
N PRO A 81 10.18 0.85 1.06
CA PRO A 81 11.10 0.68 -0.07
C PRO A 81 10.52 -0.22 -1.20
N ARG A 82 10.82 0.12 -2.46
CA ARG A 82 10.34 -0.65 -3.63
C ARG A 82 10.92 -2.07 -3.65
N GLU A 83 12.10 -2.24 -3.08
CA GLU A 83 12.83 -3.49 -2.92
C GLU A 83 12.02 -4.55 -2.16
N TYR A 84 11.16 -4.13 -1.22
CA TYR A 84 10.25 -5.06 -0.55
C TYR A 84 9.38 -5.79 -1.58
N TYR A 85 8.76 -5.03 -2.50
CA TYR A 85 7.84 -5.55 -3.49
C TYR A 85 8.54 -6.34 -4.61
N ILE A 86 9.75 -5.94 -4.97
CA ILE A 86 10.60 -6.65 -5.94
C ILE A 86 11.03 -8.03 -5.40
N ARG A 87 11.13 -8.22 -4.09
CA ARG A 87 11.57 -9.49 -3.49
C ARG A 87 10.44 -10.47 -3.13
N LEU A 88 9.18 -10.13 -3.42
CA LEU A 88 8.02 -11.00 -3.18
C LEU A 88 7.79 -12.06 -4.26
N ILE A 89 8.75 -12.25 -5.18
CA ILE A 89 8.67 -13.18 -6.32
C ILE A 89 8.97 -14.60 -5.85
#